data_AF-A0A815B1P6-F1
#
_entry.id   AF-A0A815B1P6-F1
#
_cell.length_a   1.000
_cell.length_b   1.000
_cell.length_c   1.000
_cell.angle_alpha   90.00
_cell.angle_beta   90.00
_cell.angle_gamma   90.00
#
_symmetry.space_group_name_H-M   'P 1'
#
loop_
_entity.id
_entity.type
_entity.pdbx_description
1 polymer ?
#
loop_
_entity_poly.entity_id
_entity_poly.type
_entity_poly.pdbx_seq_one_letter_code
_entity_poly.pdbx_strand_id
1 'polypeptide(L)'
;MRRSSFGDDSYEMPRPCPRGTWSGAGAGTCKSNGTISFTCICPDTYYGERCEKTTDEQTILEVFTRNNWTDVLAVIDVTGSMHPCAETVSQWMSLAHEKTNIKTYVFFNDGDSKADKDKVIGSTGGIYATDSTNLSVVSTVMETAMRMGSGGDGPEHDIEALLSMRRSSFGDDSYEMPRPCPRGTWSGAGAVKCTECAEGYYTWDEASSYCDRCEVGYMCSAPDADPEPCPLGTYSAEPAQTCCIVYTTTTVSTSTMAKIDACMNVTRCLNGGTCRSNGTTSFTCICPDTYYGERCEKTTDEQTILEVFTRNNWTDVLAVIDVTGSMHPCAATVSQWMSLAHEKTNIKTYVFFNDGDSKADKDKVIGSTGGIYATDSTNLSVVSTVMETAMRMGGGGDGPENDIEALLYGIKRCPTCQNVIHIADNQVIPRDLILLANITMPIKVIPCQVHPAGGVNPALINVADKTGGSLHTIEQDIIYLSGIAVGETIDIGHYVYRRTNNGFIRI
;
A
#
# COMPACT_ATOMS: atom_id res chain seq x y z
N MET A 1 74.90 -20.10 26.65
CA MET A 1 74.81 -18.83 25.90
C MET A 1 74.57 -19.12 24.43
N ARG A 2 73.74 -18.29 23.77
CA ARG A 2 73.34 -18.20 22.34
C ARG A 2 71.92 -18.70 22.01
N ARG A 3 71.22 -17.86 21.22
CA ARG A 3 69.82 -17.93 20.79
C ARG A 3 69.77 -17.98 19.24
N SER A 4 68.72 -18.59 18.71
CA SER A 4 68.03 -18.24 17.46
C SER A 4 66.74 -19.07 17.40
N SER A 5 65.61 -18.58 17.95
CA SER A 5 64.57 -17.81 17.26
C SER A 5 63.71 -18.64 16.31
N PHE A 6 62.56 -19.11 16.82
CA PHE A 6 61.43 -19.59 16.04
C PHE A 6 60.68 -18.40 15.40
N GLY A 7 60.02 -18.63 14.26
CA GLY A 7 59.02 -17.73 13.69
C GLY A 7 57.63 -18.04 14.27
N ASP A 8 56.83 -17.00 14.49
CA ASP A 8 55.57 -17.05 15.24
C ASP A 8 54.41 -16.54 14.36
N ASP A 9 53.20 -17.06 14.59
CA ASP A 9 52.01 -16.64 13.86
C ASP A 9 51.60 -15.21 14.25
N SER A 10 51.37 -14.34 13.27
CA SER A 10 50.84 -12.99 13.53
C SER A 10 49.76 -12.58 12.54
N TYR A 11 48.53 -12.79 13.01
CA TYR A 11 47.34 -11.94 12.82
C TYR A 11 47.66 -10.56 12.23
N GLU A 12 47.22 -10.27 11.00
CA GLU A 12 47.36 -8.93 10.41
C GLU A 12 46.56 -7.91 11.23
N MET A 13 47.26 -6.95 11.84
CA MET A 13 46.63 -5.83 12.54
C MET A 13 45.92 -4.91 11.52
N PRO A 14 44.64 -4.57 11.71
CA PRO A 14 43.99 -3.55 10.90
C PRO A 14 44.73 -2.21 11.03
N ARG A 15 45.04 -1.58 9.90
CA ARG A 15 45.79 -0.31 9.85
C ARG A 15 44.97 0.82 10.48
N PRO A 16 45.62 1.81 11.14
CA PRO A 16 44.91 2.98 11.65
C PRO A 16 44.32 3.81 10.50
N CYS A 17 43.08 4.26 10.66
CA CYS A 17 42.37 5.01 9.61
C CYS A 17 43.06 6.34 9.27
N PRO A 18 43.16 6.71 7.97
CA PRO A 18 43.44 8.09 7.58
C PRO A 18 42.31 9.01 8.04
N ARG A 19 42.62 10.30 8.24
CA ARG A 19 41.58 11.34 8.40
C ARG A 19 40.80 11.47 7.09
N GLY A 20 39.55 11.03 7.08
CA GLY A 20 38.67 11.15 5.91
C GLY A 20 37.27 10.60 6.22
N THR A 21 36.25 11.34 5.81
CA THR A 21 34.85 10.94 5.86
C THR A 21 34.59 9.71 4.98
N TRP A 22 33.73 8.79 5.44
CA TRP A 22 33.15 7.79 4.55
C TRP A 22 32.24 8.48 3.52
N SER A 23 32.23 7.97 2.28
CA SER A 23 31.45 8.50 1.17
C SER A 23 30.49 7.43 0.62
N GLY A 24 29.60 6.97 1.50
CA GLY A 24 28.46 6.10 1.18
C GLY A 24 27.21 6.59 1.92
N ALA A 25 26.03 6.07 1.55
CA ALA A 25 24.80 6.35 2.28
C ALA A 25 24.94 5.93 3.77
N GLY A 26 24.40 6.74 4.70
CA GLY A 26 24.54 6.52 6.15
C GLY A 26 25.81 7.08 6.81
N ALA A 27 26.60 7.92 6.12
CA ALA A 27 27.87 8.44 6.65
C ALA A 27 27.71 9.33 7.92
N GLY A 28 27.81 8.72 9.10
CA GLY A 28 27.88 9.39 10.40
C GLY A 28 29.26 9.96 10.75
N THR A 29 29.35 10.71 11.86
CA THR A 29 30.61 11.24 12.41
C THR A 29 31.12 10.40 13.57
N CYS A 30 32.23 9.69 13.38
CA CYS A 30 32.79 8.80 14.39
C CYS A 30 33.94 9.46 15.19
N LYS A 31 33.88 9.34 16.52
CA LYS A 31 34.95 9.74 17.44
C LYS A 31 35.60 8.49 18.05
N SER A 32 36.93 8.53 18.18
CA SER A 32 37.70 7.48 18.88
C SER A 32 37.75 7.78 20.37
N ASN A 33 37.45 6.78 21.20
CA ASN A 33 37.53 6.88 22.66
C ASN A 33 38.88 6.41 23.24
N GLY A 34 39.92 6.32 22.41
CA GLY A 34 41.31 6.10 22.85
C GLY A 34 41.73 4.64 23.06
N THR A 35 40.79 3.69 23.12
CA THR A 35 41.07 2.25 23.30
C THR A 35 40.16 1.38 22.44
N ILE A 36 40.54 1.20 21.16
CA ILE A 36 39.96 0.26 20.15
C ILE A 36 38.44 0.43 19.87
N SER A 37 37.76 1.29 20.63
CA SER A 37 36.35 1.58 20.59
C SER A 37 36.10 2.96 19.97
N PHE A 38 35.04 3.03 19.19
CA PHE A 38 34.57 4.21 18.49
C PHE A 38 33.09 4.43 18.82
N THR A 39 32.69 5.69 18.84
CA THR A 39 31.27 6.08 18.95
C THR A 39 30.94 6.91 17.73
N CYS A 40 30.03 6.42 16.90
CA CYS A 40 29.53 7.12 15.73
C CYS A 40 28.23 7.85 16.07
N ILE A 41 28.13 9.11 15.63
CA ILE A 41 26.89 9.89 15.64
C ILE A 41 26.30 9.76 14.24
N CYS A 42 25.17 9.07 14.13
CA CYS A 42 24.50 8.77 12.87
C CYS A 42 23.56 9.92 12.43
N PRO A 43 23.26 10.05 11.13
CA PRO A 43 22.11 10.81 10.66
C PRO A 43 20.81 10.22 11.23
N ASP A 44 19.74 11.01 11.28
CA ASP A 44 18.49 10.67 11.98
C ASP A 44 17.83 9.35 11.49
N THR A 45 18.09 8.95 10.24
CA THR A 45 17.56 7.71 9.65
C THR A 45 18.50 6.50 9.74
N TYR A 46 19.55 6.54 10.58
CA TYR A 46 20.53 5.44 10.69
C TYR A 46 20.93 5.11 12.15
N TYR A 47 21.22 3.84 12.42
CA TYR A 47 21.75 3.36 13.71
C TYR A 47 22.73 2.18 13.55
N GLY A 48 23.25 1.68 14.68
CA GLY A 48 24.30 0.66 14.73
C GLY A 48 25.66 1.21 15.16
N GLU A 49 26.65 0.35 15.38
CA GLU A 49 27.99 0.78 15.85
C GLU A 49 28.75 1.63 14.81
N ARG A 50 28.33 1.57 13.54
CA ARG A 50 28.94 2.23 12.39
C ARG A 50 27.91 2.94 11.51
N CYS A 51 26.69 3.15 12.00
CA CYS A 51 25.55 3.67 11.23
C CYS A 51 25.18 2.78 10.03
N GLU A 52 25.37 1.46 10.18
CA GLU A 52 25.20 0.46 9.14
C GLU A 52 23.75 -0.04 8.92
N LYS A 53 22.81 0.44 9.73
CA LYS A 53 21.38 0.07 9.72
C LYS A 53 20.53 1.30 9.51
N THR A 54 19.43 1.23 8.76
CA THR A 54 18.48 2.35 8.66
C THR A 54 17.43 2.30 9.77
N THR A 55 16.77 3.41 10.10
CA THR A 55 15.57 3.43 10.96
C THR A 55 14.43 2.62 10.37
N ASP A 56 14.37 2.56 9.05
CA ASP A 56 13.44 1.77 8.25
C ASP A 56 13.68 0.25 8.45
N GLU A 57 14.88 -0.12 8.93
CA GLU A 57 15.30 -1.48 9.28
C GLU A 57 15.18 -1.80 10.79
N GLN A 58 14.28 -1.14 11.53
CA GLN A 58 13.44 -1.95 12.44
C GLN A 58 12.36 -2.62 11.60
N THR A 59 12.67 -3.76 11.01
CA THR A 59 11.64 -4.65 10.46
C THR A 59 10.64 -4.90 11.59
N ILE A 60 9.38 -4.45 11.45
CA ILE A 60 8.40 -4.61 12.53
C ILE A 60 8.22 -6.09 12.88
N LEU A 61 8.46 -6.98 11.91
CA LEU A 61 8.67 -8.41 12.10
C LEU A 61 9.67 -8.77 13.22
N GLU A 62 10.85 -8.15 13.29
CA GLU A 62 11.81 -8.37 14.38
C GLU A 62 11.26 -7.90 15.73
N VAL A 63 10.54 -6.78 15.75
CA VAL A 63 9.91 -6.25 16.97
C VAL A 63 8.83 -7.21 17.50
N PHE A 64 7.93 -7.68 16.64
CA PHE A 64 6.90 -8.65 17.02
C PHE A 64 7.52 -10.01 17.43
N THR A 65 8.47 -10.52 16.65
CA THR A 65 9.06 -11.85 16.88
C THR A 65 9.97 -11.88 18.12
N ARG A 66 10.75 -10.82 18.38
CA ARG A 66 11.68 -10.77 19.53
C ARG A 66 10.95 -10.62 20.87
N ASN A 67 9.82 -9.92 20.89
CA ASN A 67 9.13 -9.59 22.14
C ASN A 67 8.04 -10.60 22.54
N ASN A 68 7.79 -11.64 21.72
CA ASN A 68 6.85 -12.74 21.99
C ASN A 68 5.46 -12.24 22.43
N TRP A 69 4.93 -11.24 21.71
CA TRP A 69 3.65 -10.62 22.04
C TRP A 69 2.46 -11.57 21.79
N THR A 70 1.53 -11.58 22.75
CA THR A 70 0.29 -12.37 22.71
C THR A 70 -0.88 -11.48 23.11
N ASP A 71 -2.07 -11.76 22.56
CA ASP A 71 -3.29 -10.95 22.76
C ASP A 71 -3.11 -9.50 22.28
N VAL A 72 -2.62 -9.36 21.04
CA VAL A 72 -2.26 -8.07 20.43
C VAL A 72 -3.48 -7.40 19.79
N LEU A 73 -3.63 -6.10 20.01
CA LEU A 73 -4.42 -5.19 19.18
C LEU A 73 -3.46 -4.50 18.20
N ALA A 74 -3.65 -4.69 16.91
CA ALA A 74 -2.88 -4.01 15.87
C ALA A 74 -3.69 -2.82 15.33
N VAL A 75 -3.21 -1.60 15.56
CA VAL A 75 -3.74 -0.38 14.95
C VAL A 75 -2.72 0.10 13.92
N ILE A 76 -3.17 0.25 12.67
CA ILE A 76 -2.32 0.32 11.49
C ILE A 76 -2.81 1.49 10.62
N ASP A 77 -1.90 2.43 10.37
CA ASP A 77 -2.08 3.49 9.39
C ASP A 77 -2.01 2.90 7.97
N VAL A 78 -3.01 3.21 7.15
CA VAL A 78 -3.09 2.84 5.73
C VAL A 78 -3.42 4.04 4.82
N THR A 79 -3.04 5.24 5.25
CA THR A 79 -3.08 6.47 4.44
C THR A 79 -2.21 6.38 3.16
N GLY A 80 -2.41 7.30 2.22
CA GLY A 80 -1.68 7.35 0.96
C GLY A 80 -0.18 7.65 1.12
N SER A 81 0.20 8.34 2.20
CA SER A 81 1.60 8.53 2.62
C SER A 81 2.27 7.21 3.00
N MET A 82 1.49 6.24 3.51
CA MET A 82 1.93 4.87 3.81
C MET A 82 1.95 3.94 2.59
N HIS A 83 1.51 4.35 1.39
CA HIS A 83 1.54 3.49 0.19
C HIS A 83 2.94 2.88 -0.12
N PRO A 84 4.08 3.58 0.02
CA PRO A 84 5.41 2.97 -0.16
C PRO A 84 5.74 1.88 0.88
N CYS A 85 5.03 1.86 2.01
CA CYS A 85 5.20 0.93 3.12
C CYS A 85 4.07 -0.10 3.23
N ALA A 86 2.96 0.07 2.48
CA ALA A 86 1.75 -0.74 2.60
C ALA A 86 1.98 -2.22 2.25
N GLU A 87 2.88 -2.47 1.31
CA GLU A 87 3.36 -3.83 0.99
C GLU A 87 4.07 -4.47 2.19
N THR A 88 4.98 -3.72 2.82
CA THR A 88 5.73 -4.17 3.99
C THR A 88 4.80 -4.41 5.18
N VAL A 89 3.79 -3.55 5.37
CA VAL A 89 2.70 -3.72 6.36
C VAL A 89 1.90 -5.00 6.08
N SER A 90 1.54 -5.26 4.83
CA SER A 90 0.83 -6.48 4.41
C SER A 90 1.64 -7.76 4.69
N GLN A 91 2.93 -7.73 4.40
CA GLN A 91 3.89 -8.81 4.69
C GLN A 91 4.04 -9.01 6.21
N TRP A 92 4.20 -7.93 6.98
CA TRP A 92 4.27 -8.00 8.45
C TRP A 92 3.01 -8.58 9.05
N MET A 93 1.82 -8.15 8.61
CA MET A 93 0.56 -8.69 9.08
C MET A 93 0.45 -10.18 8.80
N SER A 94 0.81 -10.63 7.59
CA SER A 94 0.77 -12.05 7.21
C SER A 94 1.67 -12.90 8.11
N LEU A 95 2.92 -12.45 8.33
CA LEU A 95 3.88 -13.15 9.18
C LEU A 95 3.58 -13.04 10.69
N ALA A 96 2.98 -11.93 11.13
CA ALA A 96 2.60 -11.73 12.53
C ALA A 96 1.29 -12.45 12.88
N HIS A 97 0.36 -12.61 11.95
CA HIS A 97 -0.87 -13.38 12.13
C HIS A 97 -0.59 -14.85 12.45
N GLU A 98 0.41 -15.44 11.78
CA GLU A 98 0.86 -16.82 12.03
C GLU A 98 1.62 -16.99 13.35
N LYS A 99 2.39 -15.96 13.77
CA LYS A 99 3.34 -16.06 14.91
C LYS A 99 2.84 -15.44 16.21
N THR A 100 1.87 -14.53 16.15
CA THR A 100 1.36 -13.78 17.30
C THR A 100 -0.16 -13.87 17.33
N ASN A 101 -0.71 -14.04 18.53
CA ASN A 101 -2.15 -14.11 18.76
C ASN A 101 -2.75 -12.69 18.72
N ILE A 102 -2.81 -12.10 17.51
CA ILE A 102 -3.48 -10.83 17.25
C ILE A 102 -4.99 -11.07 17.35
N LYS A 103 -5.66 -10.36 18.25
CA LYS A 103 -7.10 -10.47 18.48
C LYS A 103 -7.92 -9.59 17.58
N THR A 104 -7.41 -8.40 17.30
CA THR A 104 -8.12 -7.39 16.54
C THR A 104 -7.13 -6.61 15.68
N TYR A 105 -7.51 -6.40 14.42
CA TYR A 105 -6.86 -5.48 13.51
C TYR A 105 -7.75 -4.24 13.35
N VAL A 106 -7.11 -3.08 13.26
CA VAL A 106 -7.75 -1.80 12.97
C VAL A 106 -6.90 -1.10 11.93
N PHE A 107 -7.48 -0.85 10.78
CA PHE A 107 -6.90 -0.04 9.72
C PHE A 107 -7.56 1.32 9.77
N PHE A 108 -6.78 2.39 9.66
CA PHE A 108 -7.35 3.71 9.50
C PHE A 108 -6.77 4.44 8.29
N ASN A 109 -7.65 5.17 7.61
CA ASN A 109 -7.32 6.11 6.56
C ASN A 109 -7.69 7.52 7.03
N ASP A 110 -7.37 8.50 6.20
CA ASP A 110 -7.72 9.89 6.46
C ASP A 110 -9.19 10.22 6.05
N GLY A 111 -10.15 9.52 6.65
CA GLY A 111 -11.56 9.90 6.62
C GLY A 111 -12.32 9.59 5.32
N ASP A 112 -12.03 8.48 4.65
CA ASP A 112 -12.76 7.96 3.48
C ASP A 112 -12.89 8.98 2.33
N SER A 113 -11.77 9.60 1.93
CA SER A 113 -11.69 10.66 0.91
C SER A 113 -12.57 11.89 1.16
N LYS A 114 -13.02 12.14 2.40
CA LYS A 114 -13.73 13.38 2.74
C LYS A 114 -12.79 14.58 2.65
N ALA A 115 -13.28 15.68 2.10
CA ALA A 115 -12.59 16.96 2.16
C ALA A 115 -12.48 17.43 3.62
N ASP A 116 -11.41 18.14 3.98
CA ASP A 116 -11.09 18.46 5.39
C ASP A 116 -12.23 19.16 6.13
N LYS A 117 -12.92 20.09 5.46
CA LYS A 117 -14.12 20.79 5.94
C LYS A 117 -15.32 19.90 6.30
N ASP A 118 -15.33 18.65 5.81
CA ASP A 118 -16.39 17.66 6.02
C ASP A 118 -15.93 16.55 7.01
N LYS A 119 -14.71 16.65 7.55
CA LYS A 119 -14.19 15.83 8.65
C LYS A 119 -14.71 16.38 9.97
N VAL A 120 -15.24 15.51 10.83
CA VAL A 120 -15.86 15.88 12.12
C VAL A 120 -15.53 14.79 13.13
N ILE A 121 -14.79 15.16 14.17
CA ILE A 121 -14.16 14.24 15.13
C ILE A 121 -15.14 13.18 15.66
N GLY A 122 -14.77 11.91 15.53
CA GLY A 122 -15.58 10.75 15.93
C GLY A 122 -16.74 10.40 15.00
N SER A 123 -16.87 11.09 13.86
CA SER A 123 -17.89 10.84 12.81
C SER A 123 -17.35 10.97 11.38
N THR A 124 -16.06 11.28 11.21
CA THR A 124 -15.41 11.33 9.91
C THR A 124 -15.47 10.00 9.17
N GLY A 125 -15.42 8.86 9.87
CA GLY A 125 -15.26 7.56 9.24
C GLY A 125 -13.78 7.21 9.13
N GLY A 126 -13.40 6.40 8.14
CA GLY A 126 -12.01 6.04 7.90
C GLY A 126 -11.42 5.04 8.88
N ILE A 127 -12.22 4.38 9.73
CA ILE A 127 -11.75 3.37 10.70
C ILE A 127 -12.40 2.01 10.40
N TYR A 128 -11.57 1.00 10.19
CA TYR A 128 -11.95 -0.33 9.71
C TYR A 128 -11.38 -1.42 10.63
N ALA A 129 -12.23 -2.01 11.46
CA ALA A 129 -11.82 -3.01 12.46
C ALA A 129 -12.30 -4.43 12.13
N THR A 130 -11.52 -5.44 12.52
CA THR A 130 -11.90 -6.85 12.40
C THR A 130 -11.21 -7.74 13.44
N ASP A 131 -12.00 -8.60 14.10
CA ASP A 131 -11.52 -9.63 15.05
C ASP A 131 -11.26 -10.99 14.34
N SER A 132 -11.18 -10.99 13.01
CA SER A 132 -11.07 -12.21 12.22
C SER A 132 -9.70 -12.88 12.36
N THR A 133 -9.69 -14.16 12.74
CA THR A 133 -8.51 -15.05 12.65
C THR A 133 -8.34 -15.67 11.26
N ASN A 134 -8.95 -15.09 10.22
CA ASN A 134 -8.74 -15.47 8.83
C ASN A 134 -8.08 -14.29 8.10
N LEU A 135 -6.81 -14.46 7.74
CA LEU A 135 -5.97 -13.45 7.09
C LEU A 135 -6.56 -12.88 5.80
N SER A 136 -7.30 -13.66 5.00
CA SER A 136 -7.97 -13.16 3.79
C SER A 136 -9.07 -12.15 4.11
N VAL A 137 -9.80 -12.36 5.22
CA VAL A 137 -10.78 -11.38 5.71
C VAL A 137 -10.07 -10.14 6.27
N VAL A 138 -8.95 -10.33 6.98
CA VAL A 138 -8.14 -9.20 7.50
C VAL A 138 -7.62 -8.33 6.35
N SER A 139 -7.06 -8.94 5.31
CA SER A 139 -6.59 -8.19 4.14
C SER A 139 -7.71 -7.49 3.38
N THR A 140 -8.86 -8.15 3.18
CA THR A 140 -10.02 -7.51 2.53
C THR A 140 -10.48 -6.24 3.25
N VAL A 141 -10.36 -6.20 4.59
CA VAL A 141 -10.69 -5.02 5.41
C VAL A 141 -9.60 -3.93 5.27
N MET A 142 -8.32 -4.31 5.24
CA MET A 142 -7.19 -3.40 4.97
C MET A 142 -7.26 -2.77 3.56
N GLU A 143 -7.41 -3.59 2.52
CA GLU A 143 -7.59 -3.19 1.12
C GLU A 143 -8.81 -2.26 0.96
N THR A 144 -9.90 -2.54 1.69
CA THR A 144 -11.07 -1.64 1.72
C THR A 144 -10.74 -0.30 2.38
N ALA A 145 -10.01 -0.28 3.49
CA ALA A 145 -9.57 0.95 4.15
C ALA A 145 -8.65 1.79 3.24
N MET A 146 -7.68 1.17 2.57
CA MET A 146 -6.81 1.83 1.58
C MET A 146 -7.62 2.42 0.41
N ARG A 147 -8.51 1.62 -0.19
CA ARG A 147 -9.28 1.99 -1.39
C ARG A 147 -10.31 3.09 -1.15
N MET A 148 -10.83 3.22 0.08
CA MET A 148 -11.74 4.31 0.45
C MET A 148 -11.02 5.66 0.53
N GLY A 149 -9.68 5.64 0.47
CA GLY A 149 -8.82 6.78 0.14
C GLY A 149 -8.54 7.72 1.31
N SER A 150 -7.44 8.45 1.18
CA SER A 150 -7.08 9.53 2.10
C SER A 150 -7.81 10.81 1.68
N GLY A 151 -8.24 11.61 2.66
CA GLY A 151 -8.72 12.97 2.44
C GLY A 151 -7.59 13.93 2.06
N GLY A 152 -7.80 15.22 2.30
CA GLY A 152 -6.79 16.25 2.05
C GLY A 152 -5.62 16.22 3.03
N ASP A 153 -4.63 17.09 2.82
CA ASP A 153 -3.38 17.21 3.59
C ASP A 153 -3.56 17.72 5.05
N GLY A 154 -4.66 17.31 5.72
CA GLY A 154 -5.04 17.69 7.08
C GLY A 154 -4.52 16.72 8.16
N PRO A 155 -5.00 16.87 9.42
CA PRO A 155 -4.60 16.01 10.53
C PRO A 155 -5.12 14.58 10.39
N GLU A 156 -4.23 13.60 10.58
CA GLU A 156 -4.55 12.16 10.54
C GLU A 156 -5.35 11.70 11.79
N HIS A 157 -6.21 10.69 11.64
CA HIS A 157 -7.17 10.27 12.66
C HIS A 157 -6.62 9.23 13.68
N ASP A 158 -5.30 9.17 13.90
CA ASP A 158 -4.61 8.16 14.74
C ASP A 158 -5.29 7.92 16.10
N ILE A 159 -5.66 9.03 16.75
CA ILE A 159 -6.23 9.03 18.11
C ILE A 159 -7.67 8.48 18.08
N GLU A 160 -8.43 8.72 17.01
CA GLU A 160 -9.77 8.14 16.87
C GLU A 160 -9.72 6.64 16.59
N ALA A 161 -8.77 6.19 15.77
CA ALA A 161 -8.52 4.77 15.55
C ALA A 161 -8.19 4.06 16.87
N LEU A 162 -7.38 4.66 17.74
CA LEU A 162 -7.08 4.15 19.09
C LEU A 162 -8.28 4.23 20.05
N LEU A 163 -9.09 5.30 20.01
CA LEU A 163 -10.20 5.52 20.95
C LEU A 163 -11.47 4.73 20.62
N SER A 164 -11.75 4.51 19.34
CA SER A 164 -12.91 3.71 18.87
C SER A 164 -12.94 2.30 19.49
N MET A 165 -11.76 1.73 19.73
CA MET A 165 -11.55 0.38 20.23
C MET A 165 -11.74 0.18 21.73
N ARG A 166 -11.80 1.27 22.52
CA ARG A 166 -12.06 1.15 23.96
C ARG A 166 -13.44 0.56 24.27
N ARG A 167 -14.33 0.54 23.27
CA ARG A 167 -15.69 -0.02 23.33
C ARG A 167 -15.80 -1.52 22.99
N SER A 168 -14.85 -2.11 22.25
CA SER A 168 -15.01 -3.47 21.71
C SER A 168 -14.22 -4.54 22.48
N SER A 169 -13.00 -4.23 22.95
CA SER A 169 -12.03 -5.29 23.29
C SER A 169 -11.55 -5.31 24.74
N PHE A 170 -11.87 -4.30 25.57
CA PHE A 170 -11.34 -4.17 26.95
C PHE A 170 -12.37 -3.92 28.08
N GLY A 171 -13.68 -3.88 27.79
CA GLY A 171 -14.73 -4.07 28.81
C GLY A 171 -14.87 -2.99 29.89
N ASP A 172 -14.60 -1.72 29.58
CA ASP A 172 -14.89 -0.58 30.46
C ASP A 172 -15.96 0.34 29.87
N ASP A 173 -17.22 0.03 30.15
CA ASP A 173 -18.41 0.82 29.74
C ASP A 173 -18.51 2.19 30.45
N SER A 174 -17.57 2.56 31.32
CA SER A 174 -17.67 3.77 32.16
C SER A 174 -16.92 5.01 31.62
N TYR A 175 -16.14 4.88 30.55
CA TYR A 175 -15.37 5.98 29.98
C TYR A 175 -16.13 6.76 28.89
N GLU A 176 -16.77 7.86 29.28
CA GLU A 176 -17.24 8.86 28.33
C GLU A 176 -16.02 9.51 27.62
N MET A 177 -16.01 9.54 26.28
CA MET A 177 -14.89 10.17 25.55
C MET A 177 -14.76 11.63 26.01
N PRO A 178 -13.52 12.15 26.19
CA PRO A 178 -13.30 13.57 26.38
C PRO A 178 -13.95 14.28 25.19
N ARG A 179 -15.04 15.02 25.45
CA ARG A 179 -15.74 15.72 24.37
C ARG A 179 -14.77 16.76 23.80
N PRO A 180 -14.56 16.82 22.48
CA PRO A 180 -13.73 17.84 21.88
C PRO A 180 -14.26 19.21 22.33
N CYS A 181 -13.34 20.14 22.58
CA CYS A 181 -13.75 21.45 23.05
C CYS A 181 -14.58 22.14 21.97
N PRO A 182 -15.84 22.52 22.26
CA PRO A 182 -16.68 23.18 21.27
C PRO A 182 -16.02 24.49 20.84
N ARG A 183 -16.39 24.97 19.64
CA ARG A 183 -15.95 26.27 19.13
C ARG A 183 -16.13 27.37 20.20
N GLY A 184 -15.19 28.30 20.25
CA GLY A 184 -15.09 29.32 21.30
C GLY A 184 -14.52 28.83 22.63
N THR A 185 -14.04 27.59 22.69
CA THR A 185 -13.30 27.05 23.83
C THR A 185 -12.06 26.27 23.39
N TRP A 186 -11.06 26.21 24.25
CA TRP A 186 -9.77 25.56 23.98
C TRP A 186 -9.30 24.70 25.15
N SER A 187 -8.35 23.79 24.90
CA SER A 187 -7.69 23.02 25.95
C SER A 187 -6.25 22.66 25.63
N GLY A 188 -5.32 22.88 26.57
CA GLY A 188 -3.96 22.37 26.47
C GLY A 188 -3.88 20.84 26.66
N ALA A 189 -2.78 20.23 26.22
CA ALA A 189 -2.57 18.78 26.28
C ALA A 189 -2.80 18.19 27.69
N GLY A 190 -3.66 17.18 27.79
CA GLY A 190 -4.01 16.50 29.03
C GLY A 190 -5.03 17.22 29.92
N ALA A 191 -5.59 18.36 29.50
CA ALA A 191 -6.67 19.01 30.22
C ALA A 191 -8.00 18.25 30.08
N VAL A 192 -8.76 18.13 31.18
CA VAL A 192 -10.05 17.42 31.24
C VAL A 192 -11.27 18.36 31.20
N LYS A 193 -11.03 19.65 30.92
CA LYS A 193 -12.04 20.70 30.79
C LYS A 193 -11.58 21.74 29.78
N CYS A 194 -12.54 22.25 29.01
CA CYS A 194 -12.34 23.34 28.09
C CYS A 194 -12.35 24.69 28.82
N THR A 195 -11.58 25.63 28.29
CA THR A 195 -11.48 27.01 28.76
C THR A 195 -12.08 27.91 27.69
N GLU A 196 -12.99 28.82 28.05
CA GLU A 196 -13.56 29.77 27.09
C GLU A 196 -12.47 30.71 26.53
N CYS A 197 -12.59 31.06 25.25
CA CYS A 197 -11.79 32.13 24.67
C CYS A 197 -12.16 33.48 25.29
N ALA A 198 -11.16 34.32 25.52
CA ALA A 198 -11.40 35.68 26.00
C ALA A 198 -12.11 36.53 24.93
N GLU A 199 -12.80 37.60 25.36
CA GLU A 199 -13.43 38.55 24.42
C GLU A 199 -12.43 39.05 23.37
N GLY A 200 -12.82 39.01 22.09
CA GLY A 200 -11.96 39.34 20.96
C GLY A 200 -11.01 38.22 20.53
N TYR A 201 -11.19 37.00 21.04
CA TYR A 201 -10.55 35.77 20.59
C TYR A 201 -11.61 34.72 20.24
N TYR A 202 -11.28 33.81 19.32
CA TYR A 202 -12.21 32.82 18.78
C TYR A 202 -11.50 31.50 18.48
N THR A 203 -12.25 30.45 18.12
CA THR A 203 -11.70 29.26 17.44
C THR A 203 -12.53 28.89 16.22
N TRP A 204 -11.86 28.56 15.12
CA TRP A 204 -12.50 28.12 13.89
C TRP A 204 -12.89 26.63 13.92
N ASP A 205 -12.14 25.79 14.65
CA ASP A 205 -12.40 24.36 14.81
C ASP A 205 -12.83 23.97 16.24
N GLU A 206 -13.50 22.83 16.35
CA GLU A 206 -13.61 22.09 17.61
C GLU A 206 -12.24 21.46 17.99
N ALA A 207 -12.05 21.12 19.27
CA ALA A 207 -10.80 20.58 19.81
C ALA A 207 -9.55 21.49 19.70
N SER A 208 -9.71 22.79 19.44
CA SER A 208 -8.60 23.74 19.36
C SER A 208 -7.74 23.78 20.65
N SER A 209 -6.43 23.87 20.47
CA SER A 209 -5.44 23.86 21.56
C SER A 209 -5.00 25.26 22.02
N TYR A 210 -5.51 26.30 21.37
CA TYR A 210 -5.36 27.73 21.70
C TYR A 210 -6.56 28.50 21.12
N CYS A 211 -6.68 29.80 21.42
CA CYS A 211 -7.65 30.68 20.76
C CYS A 211 -6.93 31.74 19.93
N ASP A 212 -7.47 32.04 18.76
CA ASP A 212 -6.94 32.99 17.82
C ASP A 212 -7.45 34.40 18.08
N ARG A 213 -6.61 35.40 17.80
CA ARG A 213 -6.93 36.80 18.05
C ARG A 213 -7.72 37.37 16.87
N CYS A 214 -8.84 38.03 17.14
CA CYS A 214 -9.62 38.69 16.09
C CYS A 214 -8.79 39.79 15.41
N GLU A 215 -8.65 39.72 14.09
CA GLU A 215 -7.81 40.65 13.31
C GLU A 215 -8.51 41.98 12.99
N VAL A 216 -7.70 43.00 12.67
CA VAL A 216 -8.18 44.33 12.27
C VAL A 216 -9.00 44.23 10.98
N GLY A 217 -10.16 44.89 10.95
CA GLY A 217 -11.10 44.82 9.81
C GLY A 217 -12.11 43.67 9.86
N TYR A 218 -12.07 42.84 10.90
CA TYR A 218 -13.07 41.80 11.19
C TYR A 218 -13.76 42.06 12.54
N MET A 219 -14.90 41.43 12.78
CA MET A 219 -15.49 41.29 14.13
C MET A 219 -15.71 39.83 14.50
N CYS A 220 -15.45 39.55 15.77
CA CYS A 220 -15.72 38.27 16.41
C CYS A 220 -16.78 38.54 17.48
N SER A 221 -18.05 38.46 17.08
CA SER A 221 -19.22 38.80 17.91
C SER A 221 -19.50 37.77 19.00
N ALA A 222 -19.00 36.55 18.81
CA ALA A 222 -18.97 35.47 19.78
C ALA A 222 -17.69 34.64 19.55
N PRO A 223 -17.13 33.98 20.58
CA PRO A 223 -15.88 33.22 20.43
C PRO A 223 -16.05 31.95 19.59
N ASP A 224 -17.28 31.45 19.44
CA ASP A 224 -17.67 30.27 18.67
C ASP A 224 -18.05 30.57 17.21
N ALA A 225 -18.05 31.85 16.82
CA ALA A 225 -18.37 32.30 15.46
C ALA A 225 -17.12 32.55 14.61
N ASP A 226 -17.23 32.35 13.30
CA ASP A 226 -16.21 32.75 12.34
C ASP A 226 -16.05 34.30 12.32
N PRO A 227 -14.83 34.85 12.18
CA PRO A 227 -14.64 36.30 12.06
C PRO A 227 -15.31 36.83 10.79
N GLU A 228 -16.34 37.65 10.96
CA GLU A 228 -16.98 38.29 9.82
C GLU A 228 -16.21 39.55 9.42
N PRO A 229 -15.86 39.74 8.12
CA PRO A 229 -15.26 40.98 7.67
C PRO A 229 -16.24 42.13 7.91
N CYS A 230 -15.73 43.27 8.38
CA CYS A 230 -16.58 44.39 8.76
C CYS A 230 -17.49 44.82 7.60
N PRO A 231 -18.83 44.86 7.79
CA PRO A 231 -19.77 45.28 6.77
C PRO A 231 -19.40 46.64 6.16
N LEU A 232 -19.70 46.82 4.86
CA LEU A 232 -19.41 48.07 4.15
C LEU A 232 -20.01 49.28 4.90
N GLY A 233 -19.16 50.28 5.20
CA GLY A 233 -19.54 51.43 6.04
C GLY A 233 -19.27 51.24 7.54
N THR A 234 -18.60 50.15 7.93
CA THR A 234 -18.17 49.86 9.30
C THR A 234 -16.68 49.52 9.34
N TYR A 235 -16.04 49.63 10.51
CA TYR A 235 -14.65 49.18 10.68
C TYR A 235 -14.35 48.69 12.10
N SER A 236 -13.28 47.91 12.20
CA SER A 236 -12.61 47.45 13.42
C SER A 236 -11.16 47.92 13.27
N ALA A 237 -10.68 48.74 14.20
CA ALA A 237 -9.38 49.43 14.12
C ALA A 237 -8.32 48.85 15.06
N GLU A 238 -8.72 48.07 16.06
CA GLU A 238 -7.81 47.49 17.05
C GLU A 238 -7.99 45.97 17.08
N PRO A 239 -6.92 45.16 17.10
CA PRO A 239 -7.05 43.71 17.12
C PRO A 239 -7.57 43.22 18.48
N ALA A 240 -8.41 42.19 18.47
CA ALA A 240 -9.32 41.76 19.55
C ALA A 240 -10.55 42.67 19.81
N GLN A 241 -11.04 43.41 18.81
CA GLN A 241 -12.37 44.06 18.88
C GLN A 241 -13.51 43.07 18.60
N THR A 242 -14.55 43.11 19.45
CA THR A 242 -15.73 42.22 19.39
C THR A 242 -16.86 42.73 18.48
N CYS A 243 -16.76 43.95 17.95
CA CYS A 243 -17.78 44.52 17.07
C CYS A 243 -17.18 45.55 16.08
N CYS A 244 -17.74 45.59 14.87
CA CYS A 244 -17.45 46.66 13.90
C CYS A 244 -18.32 47.89 14.19
N ILE A 245 -17.71 49.08 14.23
CA ILE A 245 -18.44 50.33 14.48
C ILE A 245 -18.98 50.94 13.18
N VAL A 246 -20.26 51.34 13.21
CA VAL A 246 -21.09 51.66 12.02
C VAL A 246 -21.44 53.15 11.96
N TYR A 247 -21.55 53.70 10.75
CA TYR A 247 -22.61 54.70 10.47
C TYR A 247 -23.83 53.96 9.87
N THR A 248 -24.97 54.05 10.58
CA THR A 248 -26.22 53.28 10.41
C THR A 248 -26.83 53.34 8.98
N THR A 249 -27.57 52.37 8.41
CA THR A 249 -28.60 51.40 8.90
C THR A 249 -28.90 50.20 7.93
N THR A 250 -29.15 48.97 8.45
CA THR A 250 -30.17 47.89 8.09
C THR A 250 -30.59 47.56 6.62
N THR A 251 -30.99 46.34 6.14
CA THR A 251 -31.30 44.96 6.66
C THR A 251 -31.46 43.90 5.50
N VAL A 252 -31.69 42.60 5.79
CA VAL A 252 -31.61 41.39 4.89
C VAL A 252 -32.93 40.55 4.82
N SER A 253 -33.14 39.66 3.81
CA SER A 253 -33.86 38.31 3.84
C SER A 253 -34.51 37.88 2.48
N THR A 254 -34.86 36.61 2.10
CA THR A 254 -34.24 35.23 2.09
C THR A 254 -35.07 34.24 1.19
N SER A 255 -34.56 33.01 0.92
CA SER A 255 -35.27 31.69 0.80
C SER A 255 -35.69 31.05 -0.56
N THR A 256 -35.41 29.72 -0.74
CA THR A 256 -36.36 28.56 -0.92
C THR A 256 -35.68 27.24 -1.38
N MET A 257 -36.31 26.06 -1.15
CA MET A 257 -35.78 24.68 -1.41
C MET A 257 -36.44 23.94 -2.61
N ALA A 258 -35.85 22.82 -3.08
CA ALA A 258 -36.21 22.09 -4.31
C ALA A 258 -36.70 20.62 -4.13
N LYS A 259 -37.17 20.00 -5.24
CA LYS A 259 -37.96 18.74 -5.34
C LYS A 259 -37.14 17.43 -5.46
N ILE A 260 -37.78 16.31 -5.11
CA ILE A 260 -37.28 14.92 -5.11
C ILE A 260 -37.13 14.29 -6.51
N ASP A 261 -36.04 13.52 -6.72
CA ASP A 261 -35.72 12.69 -7.92
C ASP A 261 -35.30 11.25 -7.52
N ALA A 262 -35.32 10.29 -8.45
CA ALA A 262 -34.99 8.88 -8.21
C ALA A 262 -33.51 8.61 -7.85
N CYS A 263 -32.60 9.55 -8.07
CA CYS A 263 -31.23 9.48 -7.55
C CYS A 263 -31.08 10.06 -6.12
N MET A 264 -32.14 10.56 -5.47
CA MET A 264 -32.08 11.16 -4.11
C MET A 264 -32.01 10.17 -2.94
N ASN A 265 -31.31 9.05 -3.11
CA ASN A 265 -30.78 8.28 -1.97
C ASN A 265 -29.34 7.89 -2.29
N VAL A 266 -28.41 8.37 -1.47
CA VAL A 266 -26.94 8.38 -1.70
C VAL A 266 -26.30 6.99 -1.49
N THR A 267 -26.96 5.94 -1.95
CA THR A 267 -26.60 4.53 -1.72
C THR A 267 -26.98 3.59 -2.87
N ARG A 268 -27.49 4.11 -4.00
CA ARG A 268 -27.92 3.26 -5.13
C ARG A 268 -26.78 2.80 -6.02
N CYS A 269 -25.95 3.71 -6.51
CA CYS A 269 -24.68 3.36 -7.13
C CYS A 269 -23.61 3.39 -6.04
N LEU A 270 -22.82 2.32 -5.97
CA LEU A 270 -21.70 2.17 -5.05
C LEU A 270 -20.43 2.73 -5.68
N ASN A 271 -19.36 2.87 -4.89
CA ASN A 271 -18.00 3.11 -5.39
C ASN A 271 -17.88 4.26 -6.40
N GLY A 272 -18.47 5.42 -6.10
CA GLY A 272 -18.41 6.61 -6.96
C GLY A 272 -19.25 6.56 -8.26
N GLY A 273 -20.04 5.50 -8.47
CA GLY A 273 -20.89 5.36 -9.65
C GLY A 273 -21.88 6.51 -9.85
N THR A 274 -21.92 7.08 -11.05
CA THR A 274 -22.83 8.17 -11.40
C THR A 274 -24.23 7.63 -11.65
N CYS A 275 -25.19 8.02 -10.81
CA CYS A 275 -26.60 7.64 -10.96
C CYS A 275 -27.27 8.46 -12.07
N ARG A 276 -27.83 7.78 -13.09
CA ARG A 276 -28.70 8.38 -14.09
C ARG A 276 -30.16 7.94 -13.87
N SER A 277 -31.01 8.90 -13.54
CA SER A 277 -32.47 8.70 -13.42
C SER A 277 -33.09 8.44 -14.80
N ASN A 278 -33.88 7.37 -14.93
CA ASN A 278 -34.69 7.05 -16.12
C ASN A 278 -36.20 7.20 -15.84
N GLY A 279 -36.57 7.86 -14.74
CA GLY A 279 -37.96 8.04 -14.28
C GLY A 279 -38.06 8.08 -12.76
N THR A 280 -39.26 8.16 -12.20
CA THR A 280 -39.48 8.31 -10.74
C THR A 280 -39.05 7.12 -9.88
N THR A 281 -38.77 5.96 -10.49
CA THR A 281 -38.45 4.71 -9.78
C THR A 281 -37.33 3.88 -10.43
N SER A 282 -36.80 4.28 -11.59
CA SER A 282 -35.79 3.53 -12.35
C SER A 282 -34.53 4.36 -12.54
N PHE A 283 -33.38 3.70 -12.44
CA PHE A 283 -32.05 4.33 -12.57
C PHE A 283 -31.10 3.40 -13.34
N THR A 284 -29.97 3.95 -13.77
CA THR A 284 -28.84 3.20 -14.31
C THR A 284 -27.56 3.80 -13.72
N CYS A 285 -26.64 2.96 -13.26
CA CYS A 285 -25.33 3.43 -12.82
C CYS A 285 -24.36 3.48 -14.01
N ILE A 286 -23.60 4.57 -14.10
CA ILE A 286 -22.42 4.67 -14.95
C ILE A 286 -21.23 4.57 -14.00
N CYS A 287 -20.51 3.46 -14.07
CA CYS A 287 -19.40 3.20 -13.16
C CYS A 287 -18.16 3.99 -13.54
N PRO A 288 -17.32 4.43 -12.57
CA PRO A 288 -16.01 4.97 -12.86
C PRO A 288 -15.12 3.86 -13.44
N ASP A 289 -14.03 4.25 -14.08
CA ASP A 289 -12.97 3.31 -14.42
C ASP A 289 -12.54 2.54 -13.15
N THR A 290 -12.32 1.23 -13.29
CA THR A 290 -12.12 0.21 -12.22
C THR A 290 -13.36 -0.40 -11.52
N TYR A 291 -14.59 -0.03 -11.87
CA TYR A 291 -15.80 -0.65 -11.27
C TYR A 291 -16.83 -1.13 -12.30
N TYR A 292 -17.58 -2.19 -11.95
CA TYR A 292 -18.63 -2.78 -12.80
C TYR A 292 -19.75 -3.45 -11.97
N GLY A 293 -20.77 -3.97 -12.66
CA GLY A 293 -22.00 -4.50 -12.05
C GLY A 293 -23.19 -3.54 -12.16
N GLU A 294 -24.39 -3.98 -11.80
CA GLU A 294 -25.63 -3.17 -11.97
C GLU A 294 -25.62 -1.89 -11.11
N ARG A 295 -24.84 -1.90 -10.03
CA ARG A 295 -24.70 -0.83 -9.05
C ARG A 295 -23.25 -0.40 -8.84
N CYS A 296 -22.33 -0.79 -9.73
CA CYS A 296 -20.89 -0.60 -9.55
C CYS A 296 -20.34 -1.30 -8.30
N GLU A 297 -20.99 -2.39 -7.88
CA GLU A 297 -20.68 -3.14 -6.67
C GLU A 297 -19.43 -4.01 -6.77
N LYS A 298 -18.89 -4.21 -7.98
CA LYS A 298 -17.71 -5.03 -8.25
C LYS A 298 -16.55 -4.13 -8.63
N THR A 299 -15.36 -4.46 -8.13
CA THR A 299 -14.10 -3.78 -8.45
C THR A 299 -13.32 -4.64 -9.43
N THR A 300 -12.37 -4.05 -10.17
CA THR A 300 -11.46 -4.81 -11.03
C THR A 300 -10.05 -4.77 -10.47
N ASP A 301 -9.54 -5.96 -10.13
CA ASP A 301 -8.27 -6.26 -9.44
C ASP A 301 -8.18 -5.64 -8.03
N GLU A 302 -8.00 -6.44 -6.96
CA GLU A 302 -6.66 -6.84 -6.47
C GLU A 302 -6.55 -8.32 -6.06
N GLN A 303 -7.66 -9.09 -6.03
CA GLN A 303 -7.65 -10.49 -5.52
C GLN A 303 -7.47 -11.57 -6.60
N THR A 304 -7.18 -11.18 -7.84
CA THR A 304 -6.99 -12.07 -9.02
C THR A 304 -6.07 -13.25 -8.75
N ILE A 305 -4.93 -13.00 -8.11
CA ILE A 305 -3.95 -14.02 -7.73
C ILE A 305 -4.59 -14.98 -6.71
N LEU A 306 -5.10 -14.45 -5.60
CA LEU A 306 -5.67 -15.25 -4.51
C LEU A 306 -6.85 -16.13 -4.96
N GLU A 307 -7.74 -15.62 -5.81
CA GLU A 307 -8.87 -16.40 -6.35
C GLU A 307 -8.42 -17.56 -7.25
N VAL A 308 -7.50 -17.29 -8.19
CA VAL A 308 -6.92 -18.29 -9.09
C VAL A 308 -6.32 -19.45 -8.28
N PHE A 309 -5.55 -19.14 -7.23
CA PHE A 309 -4.93 -20.15 -6.37
C PHE A 309 -5.90 -20.86 -5.41
N THR A 310 -6.98 -20.19 -5.02
CA THR A 310 -8.01 -20.80 -4.17
C THR A 310 -8.76 -21.89 -4.93
N ARG A 311 -9.16 -21.63 -6.19
CA ARG A 311 -9.90 -22.58 -7.03
C ARG A 311 -9.05 -23.64 -7.73
N ASN A 312 -7.74 -23.42 -7.87
CA ASN A 312 -6.81 -24.41 -8.40
C ASN A 312 -6.14 -25.24 -7.28
N ASN A 313 -5.57 -26.39 -7.66
CA ASN A 313 -4.88 -27.30 -6.74
C ASN A 313 -3.57 -27.81 -7.35
N TRP A 314 -2.62 -26.89 -7.55
CA TRP A 314 -1.30 -27.19 -8.08
C TRP A 314 -0.35 -27.56 -6.93
N THR A 315 0.49 -28.56 -7.16
CA THR A 315 1.50 -29.03 -6.20
C THR A 315 2.88 -29.06 -6.84
N ASP A 316 3.93 -29.08 -6.01
CA ASP A 316 5.33 -29.09 -6.46
C ASP A 316 5.63 -27.90 -7.39
N VAL A 317 5.40 -26.70 -6.86
CA VAL A 317 5.38 -25.47 -7.64
C VAL A 317 6.76 -24.80 -7.71
N LEU A 318 7.13 -24.37 -8.91
CA LEU A 318 8.09 -23.29 -9.17
C LEU A 318 7.29 -22.00 -9.37
N ALA A 319 7.53 -21.00 -8.53
CA ALA A 319 6.95 -19.67 -8.67
C ALA A 319 7.98 -18.72 -9.29
N VAL A 320 7.64 -18.08 -10.40
CA VAL A 320 8.47 -17.06 -11.06
C VAL A 320 7.66 -15.76 -11.12
N ILE A 321 8.15 -14.74 -10.44
CA ILE A 321 7.35 -13.60 -10.01
C ILE A 321 8.08 -12.33 -10.44
N ASP A 322 7.41 -11.55 -11.27
CA ASP A 322 7.76 -10.17 -11.57
C ASP A 322 7.60 -9.33 -10.29
N VAL A 323 8.66 -8.59 -9.94
CA VAL A 323 8.69 -7.65 -8.82
C VAL A 323 9.33 -6.32 -9.21
N THR A 324 9.12 -5.86 -10.45
CA THR A 324 9.50 -4.50 -10.85
C THR A 324 8.62 -3.43 -10.21
N GLY A 325 8.98 -2.16 -10.43
CA GLY A 325 8.28 -1.03 -9.79
C GLY A 325 6.82 -0.89 -10.24
N SER A 326 6.46 -1.38 -11.43
CA SER A 326 5.05 -1.40 -11.87
C SER A 326 4.24 -2.46 -11.15
N MET A 327 4.86 -3.54 -10.65
CA MET A 327 4.18 -4.60 -9.89
C MET A 327 3.83 -4.24 -8.44
N HIS A 328 4.17 -3.05 -7.92
CA HIS A 328 3.81 -2.64 -6.55
C HIS A 328 2.33 -2.83 -6.18
N PRO A 329 1.32 -2.48 -7.03
CA PRO A 329 -0.10 -2.74 -6.72
C PRO A 329 -0.44 -4.23 -6.57
N CYS A 330 0.41 -5.12 -7.08
CA CYS A 330 0.25 -6.57 -7.01
C CYS A 330 1.13 -7.24 -5.96
N ALA A 331 2.19 -6.57 -5.50
CA ALA A 331 3.19 -7.15 -4.59
C ALA A 331 2.59 -7.53 -3.22
N ALA A 332 1.60 -6.77 -2.74
CA ALA A 332 0.84 -7.12 -1.54
C ALA A 332 0.03 -8.42 -1.74
N THR A 333 -0.74 -8.55 -2.83
CA THR A 333 -1.52 -9.77 -3.13
C THR A 333 -0.62 -10.98 -3.39
N VAL A 334 0.53 -10.79 -4.08
CA VAL A 334 1.58 -11.81 -4.21
C VAL A 334 2.03 -12.27 -2.82
N SER A 335 2.34 -11.34 -1.91
CA SER A 335 2.79 -11.65 -0.56
C SER A 335 1.76 -12.43 0.26
N GLN A 336 0.49 -12.00 0.24
CA GLN A 336 -0.61 -12.72 0.87
C GLN A 336 -0.78 -14.14 0.28
N TRP A 337 -0.71 -14.26 -1.05
CA TRP A 337 -0.77 -15.54 -1.73
C TRP A 337 0.40 -16.44 -1.30
N MET A 338 1.63 -15.92 -1.20
CA MET A 338 2.78 -16.71 -0.75
C MET A 338 2.51 -17.32 0.62
N SER A 339 1.98 -16.56 1.59
CA SER A 339 1.54 -17.09 2.90
C SER A 339 0.47 -18.17 2.76
N LEU A 340 -0.64 -17.88 2.08
CA LEU A 340 -1.81 -18.78 2.02
C LEU A 340 -1.57 -20.05 1.18
N ALA A 341 -0.70 -19.99 0.17
CA ALA A 341 -0.41 -21.12 -0.71
C ALA A 341 0.81 -21.93 -0.26
N HIS A 342 1.62 -21.43 0.68
CA HIS A 342 2.82 -22.11 1.16
C HIS A 342 2.52 -23.55 1.60
N GLU A 343 1.52 -23.73 2.45
CA GLU A 343 1.11 -25.03 2.98
C GLU A 343 0.32 -25.87 1.94
N LYS A 344 -0.54 -25.23 1.13
CA LYS A 344 -1.45 -25.93 0.20
C LYS A 344 -0.73 -26.45 -1.05
N THR A 345 0.25 -25.72 -1.58
CA THR A 345 0.79 -25.96 -2.94
C THR A 345 2.21 -26.51 -2.98
N ASN A 346 2.87 -26.70 -1.82
CA ASN A 346 4.24 -27.22 -1.74
C ASN A 346 5.20 -26.51 -2.72
N ILE A 347 5.32 -25.18 -2.56
CA ILE A 347 6.23 -24.37 -3.39
C ILE A 347 7.67 -24.74 -3.04
N LYS A 348 8.41 -25.24 -4.04
CA LYS A 348 9.78 -25.76 -3.86
C LYS A 348 10.84 -24.70 -4.12
N THR A 349 10.56 -23.77 -5.02
CA THR A 349 11.47 -22.69 -5.42
C THR A 349 10.65 -21.45 -5.77
N TYR A 350 11.06 -20.32 -5.21
CA TYR A 350 10.65 -18.98 -5.64
C TYR A 350 11.78 -18.37 -6.47
N VAL A 351 11.40 -17.65 -7.52
CA VAL A 351 12.26 -16.79 -8.34
C VAL A 351 11.57 -15.43 -8.47
N PHE A 352 12.29 -14.38 -8.14
CA PHE A 352 11.87 -12.99 -8.27
C PHE A 352 12.78 -12.29 -9.29
N PHE A 353 12.24 -11.42 -10.14
CA PHE A 353 13.05 -10.65 -11.09
C PHE A 353 12.69 -9.16 -11.12
N ASN A 354 13.68 -8.32 -11.42
CA ASN A 354 13.60 -6.86 -11.29
C ASN A 354 14.08 -6.07 -12.55
N ASP A 355 14.22 -6.76 -13.68
CA ASP A 355 14.83 -6.31 -14.94
C ASP A 355 16.27 -5.76 -14.84
N GLY A 356 17.09 -6.39 -14.02
CA GLY A 356 18.55 -6.31 -14.14
C GLY A 356 19.29 -5.41 -13.16
N ASP A 357 18.78 -5.24 -11.93
CA ASP A 357 19.47 -4.52 -10.84
C ASP A 357 19.79 -3.04 -11.17
N SER A 358 18.78 -2.30 -11.64
CA SER A 358 18.91 -0.89 -12.06
C SER A 358 19.92 -0.65 -13.19
N LYS A 359 20.27 -1.71 -13.94
CA LYS A 359 21.14 -1.62 -15.12
C LYS A 359 20.50 -0.75 -16.20
N ALA A 360 21.30 0.14 -16.79
CA ALA A 360 20.84 1.02 -17.86
C ALA A 360 20.39 0.21 -19.09
N ASP A 361 19.31 0.64 -19.74
CA ASP A 361 18.58 -0.08 -20.79
C ASP A 361 19.48 -0.59 -21.93
N LYS A 362 20.45 0.23 -22.35
CA LYS A 362 21.46 -0.09 -23.37
C LYS A 362 22.36 -1.30 -23.02
N ASP A 363 22.48 -1.63 -21.74
CA ASP A 363 23.32 -2.71 -21.21
C ASP A 363 22.47 -3.96 -20.88
N LYS A 364 21.13 -3.89 -20.99
CA LYS A 364 20.20 -5.02 -20.84
C LYS A 364 20.22 -5.93 -22.08
N VAL A 365 21.15 -6.89 -22.06
CA VAL A 365 21.35 -7.86 -23.15
C VAL A 365 20.55 -9.13 -22.89
N ILE A 366 19.57 -9.41 -23.75
CA ILE A 366 18.72 -10.62 -23.75
C ILE A 366 19.55 -11.89 -23.51
N GLY A 367 19.17 -12.67 -22.50
CA GLY A 367 19.88 -13.88 -22.04
C GLY A 367 20.98 -13.60 -21.01
N SER A 368 21.16 -12.35 -20.60
CA SER A 368 22.13 -11.90 -19.60
C SER A 368 21.72 -10.61 -18.88
N THR A 369 20.42 -10.33 -18.80
CA THR A 369 19.87 -9.10 -18.22
C THR A 369 20.13 -9.03 -16.71
N GLY A 370 20.16 -10.18 -16.02
CA GLY A 370 20.47 -10.24 -14.58
C GLY A 370 19.26 -9.92 -13.71
N GLY A 371 19.47 -9.49 -12.46
CA GLY A 371 18.35 -9.12 -11.60
C GLY A 371 17.43 -10.25 -11.19
N ILE A 372 17.94 -11.50 -11.16
CA ILE A 372 17.18 -12.71 -10.85
C ILE A 372 17.61 -13.22 -9.47
N TYR A 373 16.66 -13.28 -8.55
CA TYR A 373 16.83 -13.68 -7.16
C TYR A 373 16.01 -14.93 -6.89
N ALA A 374 16.52 -15.89 -6.13
CA ALA A 374 15.82 -17.15 -5.93
C ALA A 374 16.13 -17.82 -4.59
N THR A 375 15.16 -18.56 -4.08
CA THR A 375 15.28 -19.33 -2.83
C THR A 375 14.45 -20.61 -2.90
N ASP A 376 14.98 -21.67 -2.30
CA ASP A 376 14.29 -22.95 -2.10
C ASP A 376 13.82 -23.11 -0.63
N SER A 377 13.83 -22.00 0.11
CA SER A 377 13.43 -21.94 1.52
C SER A 377 11.91 -22.06 1.66
N THR A 378 11.47 -22.92 2.58
CA THR A 378 10.08 -22.95 3.03
C THR A 378 9.79 -21.91 4.11
N ASN A 379 10.81 -21.27 4.70
CA ASN A 379 10.57 -20.19 5.66
C ASN A 379 10.15 -18.91 4.90
N LEU A 380 8.87 -18.55 5.02
CA LEU A 380 8.28 -17.36 4.38
C LEU A 380 9.00 -16.05 4.71
N SER A 381 9.58 -15.90 5.91
CA SER A 381 10.38 -14.71 6.24
C SER A 381 11.65 -14.62 5.37
N VAL A 382 12.26 -15.76 5.01
CA VAL A 382 13.40 -15.80 4.07
C VAL A 382 12.93 -15.53 2.63
N VAL A 383 11.73 -15.99 2.26
CA VAL A 383 11.14 -15.71 0.93
C VAL A 383 10.87 -14.22 0.77
N SER A 384 10.25 -13.58 1.76
CA SER A 384 10.01 -12.13 1.82
C SER A 384 11.32 -11.33 1.68
N THR A 385 12.35 -11.64 2.48
CA THR A 385 13.64 -10.95 2.38
C THR A 385 14.30 -11.08 0.99
N VAL A 386 14.10 -12.20 0.28
CA VAL A 386 14.63 -12.38 -1.09
C VAL A 386 13.80 -11.60 -2.12
N MET A 387 12.49 -11.51 -1.95
CA MET A 387 11.59 -10.65 -2.73
C MET A 387 11.95 -9.16 -2.55
N GLU A 388 11.96 -8.68 -1.31
CA GLU A 388 12.34 -7.30 -0.93
C GLU A 388 13.73 -6.92 -1.45
N THR A 389 14.68 -7.87 -1.41
CA THR A 389 16.03 -7.66 -1.95
C THR A 389 16.03 -7.50 -3.46
N ALA A 390 15.22 -8.27 -4.20
CA ALA A 390 15.08 -8.08 -5.64
C ALA A 390 14.50 -6.69 -5.96
N MET A 391 13.41 -6.31 -5.31
CA MET A 391 12.72 -5.03 -5.51
C MET A 391 13.62 -3.82 -5.21
N ARG A 392 14.39 -3.87 -4.11
CA ARG A 392 15.34 -2.80 -3.74
C ARG A 392 16.48 -2.62 -4.75
N MET A 393 16.84 -3.67 -5.49
CA MET A 393 17.97 -3.63 -6.42
C MET A 393 17.60 -3.07 -7.80
N GLY A 394 16.32 -3.10 -8.21
CA GLY A 394 15.85 -2.62 -9.51
C GLY A 394 14.34 -2.59 -9.65
N GLY A 395 13.82 -1.83 -10.62
CA GLY A 395 12.39 -1.60 -10.76
C GLY A 395 11.91 -1.45 -12.21
N GLY A 396 12.46 -2.20 -13.17
CA GLY A 396 11.96 -2.23 -14.56
C GLY A 396 12.59 -1.19 -15.50
N GLY A 397 12.48 0.11 -15.24
CA GLY A 397 13.15 1.15 -16.05
C GLY A 397 12.44 1.49 -17.38
N ASP A 398 12.79 0.83 -18.49
CA ASP A 398 12.31 1.15 -19.85
C ASP A 398 11.02 0.45 -20.29
N GLY A 399 10.44 -0.41 -19.45
CA GLY A 399 9.15 -1.07 -19.66
C GLY A 399 9.26 -2.57 -19.95
N PRO A 400 9.86 -3.02 -21.06
CA PRO A 400 10.02 -4.45 -21.35
C PRO A 400 10.91 -5.17 -20.34
N GLU A 401 10.57 -6.40 -19.93
CA GLU A 401 11.27 -7.07 -18.82
C GLU A 401 11.91 -8.42 -19.20
N ASN A 402 12.59 -9.08 -18.25
CA ASN A 402 13.37 -10.30 -18.48
C ASN A 402 12.72 -11.59 -17.94
N ASP A 403 11.41 -11.70 -18.12
CA ASP A 403 10.57 -12.81 -17.69
C ASP A 403 11.10 -14.19 -18.13
N ILE A 404 11.53 -14.34 -19.38
CA ILE A 404 11.90 -15.64 -19.94
C ILE A 404 13.26 -16.10 -19.41
N GLU A 405 14.20 -15.19 -19.16
CA GLU A 405 15.44 -15.47 -18.43
C GLU A 405 15.15 -15.97 -17.02
N ALA A 406 14.23 -15.34 -16.28
CA ALA A 406 13.81 -15.76 -14.95
C ALA A 406 13.15 -17.14 -14.96
N LEU A 407 12.26 -17.40 -15.93
CA LEU A 407 11.62 -18.71 -16.13
C LEU A 407 12.65 -19.82 -16.44
N LEU A 408 13.58 -19.58 -17.36
CA LEU A 408 14.64 -20.53 -17.71
C LEU A 408 15.58 -20.81 -16.53
N TYR A 409 15.91 -19.78 -15.74
CA TYR A 409 16.68 -19.93 -14.50
C TYR A 409 15.92 -20.80 -13.49
N GLY A 410 14.64 -20.51 -13.24
CA GLY A 410 13.79 -21.25 -12.31
C GLY A 410 13.60 -22.72 -12.70
N ILE A 411 13.29 -23.01 -13.96
CA ILE A 411 13.09 -24.39 -14.46
C ILE A 411 14.37 -25.21 -14.29
N LYS A 412 15.53 -24.61 -14.56
CA LYS A 412 16.84 -25.25 -14.33
C LYS A 412 17.12 -25.48 -12.84
N ARG A 413 16.65 -24.58 -11.96
CA ARG A 413 16.82 -24.68 -10.51
C ARG A 413 15.93 -25.72 -9.85
N CYS A 414 14.68 -25.87 -10.29
CA CYS A 414 13.72 -26.84 -9.74
C CYS A 414 13.41 -28.01 -10.70
N PRO A 415 14.33 -28.96 -10.90
CA PRO A 415 14.09 -30.14 -11.75
C PRO A 415 13.06 -31.13 -11.18
N THR A 416 12.53 -30.87 -9.97
CA THR A 416 11.46 -31.67 -9.34
C THR A 416 10.13 -30.94 -9.26
N CYS A 417 10.02 -29.74 -9.81
CA CYS A 417 8.75 -29.02 -9.90
C CYS A 417 7.88 -29.63 -11.01
N GLN A 418 6.58 -29.80 -10.73
CA GLN A 418 5.60 -30.31 -11.69
C GLN A 418 4.83 -29.17 -12.35
N ASN A 419 4.75 -28.01 -11.68
CA ASN A 419 4.00 -26.84 -12.12
C ASN A 419 4.93 -25.62 -12.10
N VAL A 420 4.98 -24.88 -13.21
CA VAL A 420 5.60 -23.56 -13.26
C VAL A 420 4.49 -22.52 -13.31
N ILE A 421 4.58 -21.53 -12.43
CA ILE A 421 3.65 -20.42 -12.36
C ILE A 421 4.43 -19.14 -12.58
N HIS A 422 3.88 -18.29 -13.44
CA HIS A 422 4.46 -17.01 -13.81
C HIS A 422 3.45 -15.92 -13.47
N ILE A 423 3.80 -15.09 -12.49
CA ILE A 423 3.07 -13.85 -12.17
C ILE A 423 3.84 -12.72 -12.85
N ALA A 424 3.16 -11.94 -13.69
CA ALA A 424 3.77 -10.95 -14.58
C ALA A 424 2.90 -9.70 -14.73
N ASP A 425 3.52 -8.54 -14.90
CA ASP A 425 2.81 -7.29 -15.21
C ASP A 425 2.14 -7.37 -16.59
N ASN A 426 0.82 -7.14 -16.60
CA ASN A 426 0.02 -7.09 -17.82
C ASN A 426 0.27 -5.81 -18.65
N GLN A 427 0.85 -4.76 -18.06
CA GLN A 427 1.08 -3.48 -18.75
C GLN A 427 2.28 -3.50 -19.71
N VAL A 428 3.21 -4.45 -19.54
CA VAL A 428 4.48 -4.51 -20.29
C VAL A 428 4.61 -5.77 -21.14
N ILE A 429 5.50 -5.73 -22.14
CA ILE A 429 5.78 -6.86 -23.02
C ILE A 429 7.16 -7.41 -22.67
N PRO A 430 7.32 -8.71 -22.34
CA PRO A 430 8.63 -9.29 -22.05
C PRO A 430 9.62 -9.06 -23.20
N ARG A 431 10.79 -8.53 -22.87
CA ARG A 431 11.88 -8.18 -23.81
C ARG A 431 12.45 -9.42 -24.50
N ASP A 432 12.46 -10.52 -23.78
CA ASP A 432 13.20 -11.74 -24.08
C ASP A 432 12.32 -12.89 -24.59
N LEU A 433 11.10 -12.60 -25.10
CA LEU A 433 10.20 -13.56 -25.78
C LEU A 433 10.87 -14.41 -26.86
N ILE A 434 11.99 -13.97 -27.44
CA ILE A 434 12.79 -14.76 -28.38
C ILE A 434 13.38 -16.03 -27.74
N LEU A 435 13.61 -16.04 -26.43
CA LEU A 435 14.10 -17.18 -25.65
C LEU A 435 13.01 -18.20 -25.32
N LEU A 436 11.73 -17.89 -25.56
CA LEU A 436 10.57 -18.71 -25.20
C LEU A 436 10.62 -20.13 -25.82
N ALA A 437 11.26 -20.26 -26.98
CA ALA A 437 11.50 -21.54 -27.65
C ALA A 437 12.39 -22.52 -26.85
N ASN A 438 13.08 -22.05 -25.80
CA ASN A 438 13.92 -22.85 -24.92
C ASN A 438 13.16 -23.38 -23.68
N ILE A 439 11.92 -22.92 -23.44
CA ILE A 439 11.10 -23.40 -22.32
C ILE A 439 10.53 -24.78 -22.67
N THR A 440 10.75 -25.75 -21.78
CA THR A 440 10.33 -27.16 -21.94
C THR A 440 9.15 -27.56 -21.06
N MET A 441 8.68 -26.67 -20.18
CA MET A 441 7.57 -26.92 -19.25
C MET A 441 6.37 -26.02 -19.56
N PRO A 442 5.12 -26.53 -19.42
CA PRO A 442 3.92 -25.71 -19.49
C PRO A 442 3.89 -24.60 -18.44
N ILE A 443 3.79 -23.34 -18.87
CA ILE A 443 3.78 -22.17 -17.99
C ILE A 443 2.34 -21.75 -17.68
N LYS A 444 2.01 -21.63 -16.40
CA LYS A 444 0.73 -21.10 -15.92
C LYS A 444 0.90 -19.60 -15.70
N VAL A 445 0.34 -18.79 -16.60
CA VAL A 445 0.50 -17.34 -16.56
C VAL A 445 -0.67 -16.71 -15.80
N ILE A 446 -0.34 -15.90 -14.80
CA ILE A 446 -1.27 -15.09 -14.01
C ILE A 446 -0.89 -13.62 -14.27
N PRO A 447 -1.55 -12.94 -15.22
CA PRO A 447 -1.32 -11.51 -15.47
C PRO A 447 -1.84 -10.70 -14.29
N CYS A 448 -1.09 -9.68 -13.88
CA CYS A 448 -1.52 -8.74 -12.85
C CYS A 448 -1.77 -7.35 -13.42
N GLN A 449 -2.68 -6.57 -12.82
CA GLN A 449 -3.20 -5.30 -13.38
C GLN A 449 -3.86 -5.48 -14.76
N VAL A 450 -4.83 -6.39 -14.84
CA VAL A 450 -5.67 -6.60 -16.04
C VAL A 450 -6.71 -5.49 -16.13
N HIS A 451 -6.29 -4.33 -16.62
CA HIS A 451 -7.14 -3.14 -16.69
C HIS A 451 -8.46 -3.40 -17.47
N PRO A 452 -9.63 -2.91 -17.00
CA PRO A 452 -10.93 -3.23 -17.62
C PRO A 452 -11.08 -2.72 -19.05
N ALA A 453 -10.39 -1.63 -19.38
CA ALA A 453 -10.31 -1.08 -20.73
C ALA A 453 -9.17 -1.69 -21.59
N GLY A 454 -8.35 -2.57 -21.00
CA GLY A 454 -7.14 -3.16 -21.61
C GLY A 454 -7.24 -4.65 -21.90
N GLY A 455 -7.87 -5.43 -21.03
CA GLY A 455 -7.83 -6.89 -21.11
C GLY A 455 -6.42 -7.46 -20.91
N VAL A 456 -6.25 -8.76 -21.18
CA VAL A 456 -4.95 -9.42 -21.06
C VAL A 456 -4.01 -9.06 -22.22
N ASN A 457 -2.74 -8.81 -21.91
CA ASN A 457 -1.70 -8.58 -22.88
C ASN A 457 -1.46 -9.82 -23.76
N PRO A 458 -1.60 -9.72 -25.10
CA PRO A 458 -1.38 -10.86 -25.99
C PRO A 458 -0.01 -11.53 -25.85
N ALA A 459 1.04 -10.82 -25.40
CA ALA A 459 2.35 -11.40 -25.13
C ALA A 459 2.28 -12.49 -24.05
N LEU A 460 1.58 -12.22 -22.94
CA LEU A 460 1.40 -13.16 -21.83
C LEU A 460 0.53 -14.37 -22.22
N ILE A 461 -0.53 -14.14 -23.02
CA ILE A 461 -1.31 -15.23 -23.64
C ILE A 461 -0.40 -16.13 -24.50
N ASN A 462 0.55 -15.52 -25.23
CA ASN A 462 1.48 -16.24 -26.08
C ASN A 462 2.58 -17.00 -25.33
N VAL A 463 2.94 -16.59 -24.10
CA VAL A 463 3.80 -17.38 -23.20
C VAL A 463 3.09 -18.65 -22.75
N ALA A 464 1.83 -18.54 -22.28
CA ALA A 464 1.01 -19.69 -21.91
C ALA A 464 0.79 -20.65 -23.11
N ASP A 465 0.36 -20.11 -24.26
CA ASP A 465 0.09 -20.89 -25.47
C ASP A 465 1.31 -21.66 -25.99
N LYS A 466 2.43 -20.98 -26.24
CA LYS A 466 3.60 -21.57 -26.91
C LYS A 466 4.33 -22.61 -26.06
N THR A 467 4.12 -22.58 -24.75
CA THR A 467 4.66 -23.56 -23.80
C THR A 467 3.71 -24.74 -23.55
N GLY A 468 2.50 -24.70 -24.13
CA GLY A 468 1.45 -25.68 -23.86
C GLY A 468 0.85 -25.56 -22.45
N GLY A 469 1.03 -24.39 -21.82
CA GLY A 469 0.49 -24.02 -20.52
C GLY A 469 -0.90 -23.40 -20.59
N SER A 470 -1.17 -22.51 -19.65
CA SER A 470 -2.52 -21.99 -19.40
C SER A 470 -2.52 -20.57 -18.87
N LEU A 471 -3.58 -19.83 -19.14
CA LEU A 471 -3.78 -18.45 -18.69
C LEU A 471 -4.86 -18.41 -17.61
N HIS A 472 -4.61 -17.67 -16.53
CA HIS A 472 -5.47 -17.62 -15.36
C HIS A 472 -5.77 -16.18 -14.96
N THR A 473 -7.01 -15.74 -15.13
CA THR A 473 -7.48 -14.39 -14.75
C THR A 473 -8.50 -14.49 -13.62
N ILE A 474 -8.97 -13.37 -13.05
CA ILE A 474 -9.94 -13.40 -11.95
C ILE A 474 -11.21 -14.20 -12.30
N GLU A 475 -11.72 -14.08 -13.52
CA GLU A 475 -12.98 -14.74 -13.92
C GLU A 475 -12.85 -16.19 -14.42
N GLN A 476 -11.65 -16.64 -14.86
CA GLN A 476 -11.54 -17.85 -15.71
C GLN A 476 -10.14 -18.47 -15.74
N ASP A 477 -10.12 -19.79 -15.96
CA ASP A 477 -8.92 -20.61 -16.18
C ASP A 477 -8.93 -21.18 -17.60
N ILE A 478 -8.04 -20.68 -18.47
CA ILE A 478 -7.99 -21.02 -19.89
C ILE A 478 -6.86 -22.02 -20.13
N ILE A 479 -7.22 -23.30 -20.11
CA ILE A 479 -6.29 -24.44 -20.14
C ILE A 479 -6.10 -25.08 -21.53
N TYR A 480 -6.67 -24.48 -22.59
CA TYR A 480 -6.78 -25.09 -23.92
C TYR A 480 -6.31 -24.16 -25.07
N LEU A 481 -5.52 -23.12 -24.77
CA LEU A 481 -5.05 -22.12 -25.73
C LEU A 481 -4.44 -22.74 -27.00
N SER A 482 -3.58 -23.74 -26.83
CA SER A 482 -2.87 -24.44 -27.91
C SER A 482 -3.78 -25.28 -28.82
N GLY A 483 -5.01 -25.57 -28.38
CA GLY A 483 -6.02 -26.28 -29.17
C GLY A 483 -6.85 -25.39 -30.12
N ILE A 484 -6.74 -24.06 -30.00
CA ILE A 484 -7.50 -23.10 -30.81
C ILE A 484 -6.84 -22.98 -32.19
N ALA A 485 -7.62 -23.18 -33.26
CA ALA A 485 -7.11 -23.20 -34.62
C ALA A 485 -6.83 -21.78 -35.16
N VAL A 486 -5.88 -21.66 -36.09
CA VAL A 486 -5.56 -20.37 -36.71
C VAL A 486 -6.77 -19.78 -37.42
N GLY A 487 -7.12 -18.55 -37.08
CA GLY A 487 -8.32 -17.85 -37.56
C GLY A 487 -9.48 -17.86 -36.58
N GLU A 488 -9.53 -18.80 -35.63
CA GLU A 488 -10.54 -18.84 -34.58
C GLU A 488 -10.31 -17.77 -33.50
N THR A 489 -11.35 -17.53 -32.70
CA THR A 489 -11.36 -16.53 -31.62
C THR A 489 -11.66 -17.15 -30.27
N ILE A 490 -11.17 -16.51 -29.22
CA ILE A 490 -11.51 -16.77 -27.82
C ILE A 490 -11.85 -15.44 -27.14
N ASP A 491 -12.91 -15.46 -26.34
CA ASP A 491 -13.29 -14.36 -25.47
C ASP A 491 -12.53 -14.50 -24.14
N ILE A 492 -11.88 -13.43 -23.69
CA ILE A 492 -11.13 -13.37 -22.44
C ILE A 492 -11.57 -12.12 -21.69
N GLY A 493 -12.39 -12.30 -20.66
CA GLY A 493 -13.14 -11.21 -20.04
C GLY A 493 -14.07 -10.54 -21.05
N HIS A 494 -13.97 -9.22 -21.18
CA HIS A 494 -14.75 -8.45 -22.17
C HIS A 494 -14.09 -8.34 -23.57
N TYR A 495 -12.97 -9.01 -23.81
CA TYR A 495 -12.16 -8.84 -25.02
C TYR A 495 -12.08 -10.08 -25.89
N VAL A 496 -12.14 -9.89 -27.20
CA VAL A 496 -12.00 -10.96 -28.19
C VAL A 496 -10.55 -11.03 -28.67
N TYR A 497 -9.98 -12.24 -28.67
CA TYR A 497 -8.64 -12.52 -29.16
C TYR A 497 -8.71 -13.50 -30.32
N ARG A 498 -7.95 -13.25 -31.38
CA ARG A 498 -7.88 -14.12 -32.56
C ARG A 498 -6.55 -14.85 -32.62
N ARG A 499 -6.60 -16.15 -32.87
CA ARG A 499 -5.43 -16.99 -33.15
C ARG A 499 -4.83 -16.65 -34.51
N THR A 500 -3.54 -16.35 -34.55
CA THR A 500 -2.76 -16.18 -35.78
C THR A 500 -1.59 -17.18 -35.82
N ASN A 501 -0.90 -17.28 -36.96
CA ASN A 501 0.32 -18.08 -37.08
C ASN A 501 1.44 -17.69 -36.09
N ASN A 502 1.43 -16.45 -35.59
CA ASN A 502 2.48 -15.93 -34.71
C ASN A 502 2.09 -15.95 -33.21
N GLY A 503 0.84 -16.30 -32.91
CA GLY A 503 0.24 -16.18 -31.58
C GLY A 503 -1.16 -15.53 -31.62
N PHE A 504 -1.73 -15.27 -30.45
CA PHE A 504 -2.94 -14.48 -30.28
C PHE A 504 -2.67 -12.98 -30.49
N ILE A 505 -3.69 -12.29 -31.00
CA ILE A 505 -3.80 -10.83 -31.03
C ILE A 505 -5.20 -10.44 -30.53
N ARG A 506 -5.32 -9.30 -29.83
CA ARG A 506 -6.63 -8.68 -29.54
C ARG A 506 -7.20 -8.09 -30.84
N ILE A 507 -8.51 -8.19 -31.06
CA ILE A 507 -9.19 -7.72 -32.29
C ILE A 507 -10.32 -6.71 -32.03
#